data_AF-A0A947NHB5-F1
#
_entry.id   AF-A0A947NHB5-F1
#
_cell.length_a   1.000
_cell.length_b   1.000
_cell.length_c   1.000
_cell.angle_alpha   90.00
_cell.angle_beta   90.00
_cell.angle_gamma   90.00
#
_symmetry.space_group_name_H-M   'P 1'
#
loop_
_entity.id
_entity.type
_entity.pdbx_description
1 polymer ?
#
loop_
_entity_poly.entity_id
_entity_poly.type
_entity_poly.pdbx_seq_one_letter_code
_entity_poly.pdbx_strand_id
1 'polypeptide(L)'
;INKKIVNSKPDIVTAPSQFVLDMHVFASFFEKSRKIVLPLGIELPNTLSGETKNKCIKVNILYVGQLRSSKGVQVLLNAFKQINYKNIKLNIVGGGEYESSLKKIAKGDERIIFYGKLPNEDVKKFYQEADITVVPSICFEIPL
;
A
#
# COMPACT_ATOMS: atom_id res chain seq x y z
N ILE A 1 4.60 -17.39 17.27
CA ILE A 1 4.09 -18.07 16.05
C ILE A 1 4.07 -19.56 16.35
N ASN A 2 2.88 -20.11 16.62
CA ASN A 2 2.70 -21.53 16.95
C ASN A 2 2.87 -22.38 15.68
N LYS A 3 4.08 -22.88 15.43
CA LYS A 3 4.33 -23.92 14.42
C LYS A 3 3.95 -25.29 14.99
N LYS A 4 2.65 -25.56 15.16
CA LYS A 4 2.18 -26.95 15.12
C LYS A 4 2.14 -27.33 13.66
N ILE A 5 3.14 -28.08 13.21
CA ILE A 5 3.13 -28.74 11.91
C ILE A 5 1.95 -29.72 11.97
N VAL A 6 0.84 -29.33 11.37
CA VAL A 6 -0.30 -30.21 11.14
C VAL A 6 0.22 -31.26 10.16
N ASN A 7 0.42 -32.48 10.66
CA ASN A 7 0.98 -33.61 9.93
C ASN A 7 0.02 -34.17 8.86
N SER A 8 -1.11 -33.48 8.62
CA SER A 8 -2.12 -33.82 7.63
C SER A 8 -2.17 -32.76 6.53
N LYS A 9 -2.36 -33.23 5.29
CA LYS A 9 -2.64 -32.35 4.16
C LYS A 9 -3.99 -31.64 4.43
N PRO A 10 -4.08 -30.30 4.34
CA PRO A 10 -5.33 -29.61 4.60
C PRO A 10 -6.38 -29.98 3.54
N ASP A 11 -7.62 -30.17 3.94
CA ASP A 11 -8.73 -30.43 3.01
C ASP A 11 -9.09 -29.18 2.19
N ILE A 12 -9.00 -28.02 2.84
CA ILE A 12 -9.33 -26.71 2.26
C ILE A 12 -8.20 -25.73 2.58
N VAL A 13 -7.78 -24.97 1.55
CA VAL A 13 -6.83 -23.86 1.65
C VAL A 13 -7.54 -22.58 1.23
N THR A 14 -7.50 -21.59 2.12
CA THR A 14 -8.01 -20.24 1.83
C THR A 14 -6.86 -19.28 1.56
N ALA A 15 -6.97 -18.45 0.53
CA ALA A 15 -6.02 -17.38 0.23
C ALA A 15 -6.75 -16.04 0.11
N PRO A 16 -6.10 -14.91 0.48
CA PRO A 16 -6.73 -13.59 0.44
C PRO A 16 -6.96 -13.07 -0.98
N SER A 17 -6.28 -13.63 -1.98
CA SER A 17 -6.43 -13.25 -3.39
C SER A 17 -6.10 -14.42 -4.29
N GLN A 18 -6.58 -14.34 -5.54
CA GLN A 18 -6.24 -15.32 -6.58
C GLN A 18 -4.72 -15.37 -6.81
N PHE A 19 -4.06 -14.21 -6.84
CA PHE A 19 -2.61 -14.13 -6.99
C PHE A 19 -1.85 -14.95 -5.94
N VAL A 20 -2.21 -14.83 -4.66
CA VAL A 20 -1.56 -15.61 -3.60
C VAL A 20 -1.80 -17.10 -3.81
N LEU A 21 -3.01 -17.49 -4.22
CA LEU A 21 -3.32 -18.88 -4.48
C LEU A 21 -2.51 -19.44 -5.65
N ASP A 22 -2.38 -18.67 -6.74
CA ASP A 22 -1.60 -19.04 -7.91
C ASP A 22 -0.12 -19.22 -7.56
N MET A 23 0.42 -18.38 -6.68
CA MET A 23 1.80 -18.54 -6.17
C MET A 23 2.00 -19.85 -5.40
N HIS A 24 1.02 -20.27 -4.59
CA HIS A 24 1.08 -21.57 -3.91
C HIS A 24 1.03 -22.73 -4.90
N VAL A 25 0.15 -22.65 -5.90
CA VAL A 25 0.04 -23.66 -6.96
C VAL A 25 1.33 -23.73 -7.78
N PHE A 26 1.91 -22.58 -8.14
CA PHE A 26 3.19 -22.50 -8.83
C PHE A 26 4.33 -23.15 -8.04
N ALA A 27 4.33 -22.97 -6.71
CA ALA A 27 5.27 -23.63 -5.80
C ALA A 27 4.95 -25.13 -5.55
N SER A 28 3.98 -25.71 -6.27
CA SER A 28 3.50 -27.10 -6.08
C SER A 28 2.97 -27.39 -4.67
N PHE A 29 2.50 -26.36 -3.96
CA PHE A 29 1.85 -26.52 -2.67
C PHE A 29 0.37 -26.85 -2.83
N PHE A 30 -0.13 -27.68 -1.90
CA PHE A 30 -1.57 -27.97 -1.73
C PHE A 30 -2.27 -28.54 -2.97
N GLU A 31 -1.57 -29.26 -3.85
CA GLU A 31 -2.12 -29.81 -5.10
C GLU A 31 -3.47 -30.53 -4.90
N LYS A 32 -3.53 -31.39 -3.88
CA LYS A 32 -4.70 -32.24 -3.55
C LYS A 32 -5.76 -31.54 -2.68
N SER A 33 -5.48 -30.33 -2.19
CA SER A 33 -6.42 -29.57 -1.35
C SER A 33 -7.41 -28.80 -2.22
N ARG A 34 -8.65 -28.68 -1.73
CA ARG A 34 -9.61 -27.73 -2.30
C ARG A 34 -9.12 -26.31 -1.99
N LYS A 35 -9.23 -25.41 -2.96
CA LYS A 35 -8.68 -24.05 -2.88
C LYS A 35 -9.81 -23.03 -3.01
N ILE A 36 -9.83 -22.04 -2.13
CA ILE A 36 -10.87 -21.00 -2.09
C ILE A 36 -10.19 -19.65 -1.90
N VAL A 37 -10.58 -18.66 -2.71
CA VAL A 37 -10.19 -17.27 -2.47
C VAL A 37 -11.21 -16.66 -1.50
N LEU A 38 -10.73 -16.17 -0.37
CA LEU A 38 -11.51 -15.47 0.63
C LEU A 38 -10.87 -14.10 0.88
N PRO A 39 -11.33 -13.04 0.18
CA PRO A 39 -10.77 -11.70 0.33
C PRO A 39 -10.88 -11.19 1.76
N LEU A 40 -9.90 -10.38 2.17
CA LEU A 40 -9.96 -9.70 3.46
C LEU A 40 -11.12 -8.70 3.46
N GLY A 41 -11.96 -8.80 4.48
CA GLY A 41 -13.02 -7.83 4.72
C GLY A 41 -12.45 -6.47 5.10
N ILE A 42 -13.08 -5.40 4.62
CA ILE A 42 -12.85 -4.04 5.09
C ILE A 42 -14.15 -3.47 5.63
N GLU A 43 -14.06 -2.67 6.68
CA GLU A 43 -15.20 -1.87 7.11
C GLU A 43 -15.43 -0.77 6.07
N LEU A 44 -16.66 -0.72 5.54
CA LEU A 44 -17.04 0.35 4.62
C LEU A 44 -17.34 1.61 5.43
N PRO A 45 -16.80 2.77 5.06
CA PRO A 45 -17.17 4.02 5.71
C PRO A 45 -18.66 4.28 5.47
N ASN A 46 -19.37 4.70 6.53
CA ASN A 46 -20.80 5.02 6.51
C ASN A 46 -21.18 6.14 5.52
N THR A 47 -20.20 6.89 5.02
CA THR A 47 -20.38 7.99 4.07
C THR A 47 -19.34 7.88 2.96
N LEU A 48 -19.79 7.55 1.76
CA LEU A 48 -19.02 7.71 0.52
C LEU A 48 -19.28 9.11 -0.03
N SER A 49 -18.93 10.15 0.72
CA SER A 49 -19.10 11.53 0.27
C SER A 49 -17.93 11.91 -0.64
N GLY A 50 -18.06 11.60 -1.92
CA GLY A 50 -17.21 12.15 -2.98
C GLY A 50 -17.73 13.53 -3.37
N GLU A 51 -17.49 14.55 -2.56
CA GLU A 51 -17.67 15.92 -3.04
C GLU A 51 -16.53 16.22 -4.02
N THR A 52 -16.83 16.24 -5.32
CA THR A 52 -15.95 16.83 -6.33
C THR A 52 -15.83 18.32 -6.04
N LYS A 53 -14.84 18.70 -5.22
CA LYS A 53 -14.49 20.10 -5.04
C LYS A 53 -14.01 20.62 -6.38
N ASN A 54 -14.84 21.43 -7.04
CA ASN A 54 -14.42 22.35 -8.09
C ASN A 54 -13.39 23.32 -7.48
N LYS A 55 -12.13 22.90 -7.39
CA LYS A 55 -11.02 23.69 -6.91
C LYS A 55 -9.97 23.81 -8.00
N CYS A 56 -9.36 24.98 -8.05
CA CYS A 56 -8.15 25.30 -8.79
C CYS A 56 -7.20 24.09 -8.87
N ILE A 57 -6.71 23.79 -10.09
CA ILE A 57 -6.06 22.56 -10.60
C ILE A 57 -4.88 22.09 -9.74
N LYS A 58 -5.08 21.71 -8.49
CA LYS A 58 -4.05 21.21 -7.59
C LYS A 58 -4.27 19.73 -7.40
N VAL A 59 -3.30 18.93 -7.82
CA VAL A 59 -3.35 17.47 -7.70
C VAL A 59 -2.69 17.04 -6.39
N ASN A 60 -3.44 16.37 -5.51
CA ASN A 60 -2.96 15.79 -4.26
C ASN A 60 -2.79 14.28 -4.42
N ILE A 61 -1.53 13.85 -4.50
CA ILE A 61 -1.13 12.44 -4.46
C ILE A 61 -0.88 12.04 -3.01
N LEU A 62 -1.31 10.84 -2.63
CA LEU A 62 -1.15 10.26 -1.31
C LEU A 62 -0.45 8.90 -1.38
N TYR A 63 0.51 8.70 -0.47
CA TYR A 63 0.99 7.39 -0.05
C TYR A 63 0.74 7.23 1.44
N VAL A 64 0.16 6.08 1.83
CA VAL A 64 -0.01 5.67 3.23
C VAL A 64 0.60 4.29 3.42
N GLY A 65 1.56 4.17 4.34
CA GLY A 65 2.13 2.87 4.66
C GLY A 65 3.47 2.94 5.38
N GLN A 66 3.97 1.79 5.81
CA GLN A 66 5.31 1.72 6.42
C GLN A 66 6.38 2.14 5.41
N LEU A 67 7.37 2.91 5.87
CA LEU A 67 8.51 3.30 5.05
C LEU A 67 9.57 2.20 5.11
N ARG A 68 9.36 1.16 4.30
CA ARG A 68 10.30 0.05 4.06
C ARG A 68 10.67 -0.02 2.57
N SER A 69 11.85 -0.53 2.26
CA SER A 69 12.33 -0.69 0.89
C SER A 69 11.38 -1.52 0.01
N SER A 70 10.77 -2.56 0.59
CA SER A 70 9.80 -3.45 -0.08
C SER A 70 8.50 -2.77 -0.48
N LYS A 71 8.15 -1.65 0.18
CA LYS A 71 6.96 -0.84 -0.14
C LYS A 71 7.17 0.11 -1.32
N GLY A 72 8.40 0.22 -1.82
CA GLY A 72 8.71 0.86 -3.10
C GLY A 72 8.51 2.37 -3.18
N VAL A 73 8.47 3.07 -2.04
CA VAL A 73 8.34 4.53 -1.99
C VAL A 73 9.46 5.24 -2.77
N GLN A 74 10.65 4.65 -2.87
CA GLN A 74 11.74 5.13 -3.70
C GLN A 74 11.39 5.20 -5.20
N VAL A 75 10.61 4.24 -5.71
CA VAL A 75 10.16 4.21 -7.11
C VAL A 75 9.16 5.34 -7.33
N LEU A 76 8.22 5.52 -6.39
CA LEU A 76 7.27 6.63 -6.40
C LEU A 76 7.98 7.99 -6.39
N LEU A 77 8.96 8.19 -5.51
CA LEU A 77 9.73 9.44 -5.45
C LEU A 77 10.47 9.72 -6.76
N ASN A 78 11.14 8.71 -7.33
CA ASN A 78 11.88 8.86 -8.58
C ASN A 78 10.96 9.18 -9.76
N ALA A 79 9.77 8.56 -9.83
CA ALA A 79 8.77 8.88 -10.84
C ALA A 79 8.18 10.28 -10.63
N PHE A 80 7.85 10.64 -9.39
CA PHE A 80 7.24 11.92 -9.06
C PHE A 80 8.15 13.12 -9.41
N LYS A 81 9.47 12.99 -9.19
CA LYS A 81 10.44 14.05 -9.53
C LYS A 81 10.52 14.36 -11.02
N GLN A 82 10.09 13.44 -11.89
CA GLN A 82 10.07 13.64 -13.35
C GLN A 82 8.85 14.43 -13.82
N ILE A 83 7.87 14.68 -12.95
CA ILE A 83 6.66 15.42 -13.29
C ILE A 83 6.99 16.92 -13.42
N ASN A 84 6.86 17.48 -14.63
CA ASN A 84 7.01 18.91 -14.90
C ASN A 84 5.70 19.69 -14.67
N TYR A 85 5.12 19.53 -13.48
CA TYR A 85 3.91 20.23 -13.06
C TYR A 85 4.10 20.77 -11.64
N LYS A 86 3.86 22.07 -11.43
CA LYS A 86 4.11 22.72 -10.14
C LYS A 86 2.94 22.60 -9.16
N ASN A 87 1.70 22.50 -9.67
CA ASN A 87 0.51 22.43 -8.82
C ASN A 87 0.16 20.99 -8.46
N ILE A 88 1.15 20.24 -7.98
CA ILE A 88 1.01 18.85 -7.54
C ILE A 88 1.74 18.70 -6.22
N LYS A 89 1.16 17.91 -5.31
CA LYS A 89 1.78 17.55 -4.04
C LYS A 89 1.77 16.05 -3.86
N LEU A 90 2.86 15.52 -3.31
CA LEU A 90 2.96 14.14 -2.84
C LEU A 90 3.00 14.16 -1.32
N ASN A 91 1.94 13.64 -0.70
CA ASN A 91 1.80 13.50 0.73
C ASN A 91 2.20 12.07 1.12
N ILE A 92 3.20 11.93 1.99
CA ILE A 92 3.71 10.65 2.46
C ILE A 92 3.38 10.52 3.95
N VAL A 93 2.46 9.62 4.26
CA VAL A 93 2.02 9.33 5.63
C VAL A 93 2.52 7.95 6.04
N GLY A 94 3.25 7.91 7.14
CA GLY A 94 3.90 6.71 7.65
C GLY A 94 5.31 6.98 8.15
N GLY A 95 5.90 5.97 8.78
CA GLY A 95 7.27 5.99 9.27
C GLY A 95 7.92 4.63 9.08
N GLY A 96 9.23 4.56 9.29
CA GLY A 96 9.97 3.30 9.21
C GLY A 96 11.47 3.51 9.04
N GLU A 97 12.21 2.41 9.09
CA GLU A 97 13.67 2.39 8.98
C GLU A 97 14.21 3.02 7.69
N TYR A 98 13.42 3.04 6.62
CA TYR A 98 13.84 3.55 5.32
C TYR A 98 13.57 5.06 5.14
N GLU A 99 12.95 5.72 6.12
CA GLU A 99 12.55 7.13 6.04
C GLU A 99 13.72 8.08 5.71
N SER A 100 14.85 7.92 6.40
CA SER A 100 16.03 8.77 6.18
C SER A 100 16.55 8.70 4.75
N SER A 101 16.51 7.52 4.13
CA SER A 101 16.90 7.31 2.74
C SER A 101 15.91 7.97 1.78
N LEU A 102 14.61 7.85 2.05
CA LEU A 102 13.55 8.47 1.24
C LEU A 102 13.62 10.00 1.30
N LYS A 103 13.86 10.58 2.48
CA LYS A 103 14.06 12.03 2.64
C LYS A 103 15.26 12.55 1.85
N LYS A 104 16.34 11.76 1.74
CA LYS A 104 17.49 12.11 0.87
C LYS A 104 17.10 12.14 -0.61
N ILE A 105 16.30 11.17 -1.09
CA ILE A 105 15.81 11.13 -2.47
C ILE A 105 14.91 12.33 -2.77
N ALA A 106 14.02 12.68 -1.83
CA ALA A 106 13.09 13.80 -1.93
C ALA A 106 13.74 15.18 -1.78
N LYS A 107 15.01 15.25 -1.37
CA LYS A 107 15.70 16.52 -1.11
C LYS A 107 15.66 17.44 -2.33
N GLY A 108 15.30 18.70 -2.08
CA GLY A 108 15.23 19.75 -3.12
C GLY A 108 13.89 19.85 -3.85
N ASP A 109 12.91 19.01 -3.53
CA ASP A 109 11.56 19.10 -4.12
C ASP A 109 10.52 19.39 -3.04
N GLU A 110 10.08 20.65 -2.97
CA GLU A 110 9.10 21.15 -1.98
C GLU A 110 7.69 20.59 -2.17
N ARG A 111 7.43 19.91 -3.29
CA ARG A 111 6.15 19.27 -3.56
C ARG A 111 5.95 17.98 -2.77
N ILE A 112 7.01 17.44 -2.18
CA ILE A 112 7.00 16.17 -1.43
C ILE A 112 7.01 16.46 0.07
N ILE A 113 5.98 16.00 0.79
CA ILE A 113 5.82 16.27 2.22
C ILE A 113 5.72 14.94 2.99
N PHE A 114 6.56 14.79 4.01
CA PHE A 114 6.53 13.66 4.93
C PHE A 114 5.84 14.06 6.23
N TYR A 115 4.77 13.37 6.58
CA TYR A 115 3.97 13.63 7.78
C TYR A 115 4.34 12.74 8.98
N GLY A 116 5.19 11.74 8.76
CA GLY A 116 5.49 10.72 9.77
C GLY A 116 4.29 9.82 10.04
N LYS A 117 4.35 9.07 11.14
CA LYS A 117 3.26 8.17 11.55
C LYS A 117 2.13 8.99 12.19
N LEU A 118 0.92 8.85 11.66
CA LEU A 118 -0.29 9.52 12.16
C LEU A 118 -1.31 8.51 12.72
N PRO A 119 -2.19 8.94 13.64
CA PRO A 119 -3.37 8.15 14.06
C PRO A 119 -4.33 7.89 12.90
N ASN A 120 -5.08 6.78 12.95
CA ASN A 120 -6.01 6.39 11.88
C ASN A 120 -7.04 7.47 11.52
N GLU A 121 -7.56 8.19 12.52
CA GLU A 121 -8.52 9.28 12.30
C GLU A 121 -7.95 10.42 11.44
N ASP A 122 -6.67 10.72 11.59
CA ASP A 122 -6.01 11.75 10.78
C ASP A 122 -5.66 11.23 9.39
N VAL A 123 -5.27 9.95 9.27
CA VAL A 123 -5.04 9.29 7.98
C VAL A 123 -6.31 9.32 7.11
N LYS A 124 -7.49 9.18 7.71
CA LYS A 124 -8.78 9.25 6.99
C LYS A 124 -8.96 10.58 6.26
N LYS A 125 -8.53 11.70 6.87
CA LYS A 125 -8.59 13.03 6.24
C LYS A 125 -7.72 13.09 4.98
N PHE A 126 -6.52 12.51 5.02
CA PHE A 126 -5.66 12.42 3.85
C PHE A 126 -6.32 11.64 2.72
N TYR A 127 -6.96 10.50 3.02
CA TYR A 127 -7.70 9.74 2.00
C TYR A 127 -8.86 10.53 1.39
N GLN A 128 -9.56 11.32 2.19
CA GLN A 128 -10.68 12.16 1.72
C GLN A 128 -10.22 13.35 0.87
N GLU A 129 -9.01 13.86 1.08
CA GLU A 129 -8.45 15.00 0.35
C GLU A 129 -7.58 14.60 -0.86
N ALA A 130 -7.20 13.33 -0.96
CA ALA A 130 -6.36 12.83 -2.04
C ALA A 130 -7.16 12.65 -3.34
N ASP A 131 -6.60 13.15 -4.44
CA ASP A 131 -7.11 12.87 -5.78
C ASP A 131 -6.63 11.49 -6.26
N ILE A 132 -5.43 11.09 -5.82
CA ILE A 132 -4.77 9.84 -6.23
C ILE A 132 -4.09 9.22 -5.02
N THR A 133 -4.41 7.95 -4.72
CA THR A 133 -3.62 7.15 -3.77
C THR A 133 -2.72 6.18 -4.55
N VAL A 134 -1.44 6.12 -4.20
CA VAL A 134 -0.45 5.25 -4.87
C VAL A 134 0.01 4.13 -3.95
N VAL A 135 0.03 2.90 -4.47
CA VAL A 135 0.57 1.71 -3.80
C VAL A 135 1.74 1.15 -4.61
N PRO A 136 2.98 1.63 -4.39
CA PRO A 136 4.14 1.30 -5.23
C PRO A 136 4.91 0.05 -4.76
N SER A 137 4.23 -0.91 -4.11
CA SER A 137 4.91 -2.06 -3.48
C SER A 137 5.68 -2.91 -4.51
N ILE A 138 6.94 -3.22 -4.21
CA ILE A 138 7.85 -3.98 -5.09
C ILE A 138 7.81 -5.49 -4.76
N CYS A 139 7.62 -5.83 -3.49
CA CYS A 139 7.60 -7.21 -3.05
C CYS A 139 6.23 -7.59 -2.51
N PHE A 140 5.70 -8.70 -3.01
CA PHE A 140 4.60 -9.41 -2.38
C PHE A 140 5.21 -10.20 -1.23
N GLU A 141 4.85 -9.89 0.01
CA GLU A 141 5.13 -10.80 1.12
C GLU A 141 4.33 -12.07 0.84
N ILE A 142 4.97 -13.06 0.20
CA ILE A 142 4.46 -14.42 0.14
C ILE A 142 4.90 -15.06 1.46
N PRO A 143 3.99 -15.34 2.40
CA PRO A 143 4.32 -16.22 3.48
C PRO A 143 4.43 -17.62 2.85
N LEU A 144 5.67 -18.07 2.63
CA LEU A 144 5.95 -19.50 2.45
C LEU A 144 5.61 -20.26 3.74
#